data_AF-A0A0N1I7E5-F1
#
_entry.id   AF-A0A0N1I7E5-F1
#
_cell.length_a   1.000
_cell.length_b   1.000
_cell.length_c   1.000
_cell.angle_alpha   90.00
_cell.angle_beta   90.00
_cell.angle_gamma   90.00
#
_symmetry.space_group_name_H-M   'P 1'
#
loop_
_entity.id
_entity.type
_entity.pdbx_description
1 polymer ?
#
loop_
_entity_poly.entity_id
_entity_poly.type
_entity_poly.pdbx_seq_one_letter_code
_entity_poly.pdbx_strand_id
1 'polypeptide(L)'
;MVLPPFRSKGYGGFLVRLSYEIARSESMVGTPERPLSKSGNALFRKVWRDEVLFAVFVLAERGTPVTVVELSKQSGLIIEDVLVALHDLDVLFSVGKQGPLLVVNASEKERCTQGRLEREKLHWTGTLS
;
A
#
# COMPACT_ATOMS: atom_id res chain seq x y z
N MET A 1 -9.51 -11.45 10.05
CA MET A 1 -9.17 -11.57 11.50
C MET A 1 -8.04 -12.57 11.69
N VAL A 2 -7.14 -12.39 12.66
CA VAL A 2 -6.05 -13.34 12.98
C VAL A 2 -6.31 -14.02 14.33
N LEU A 3 -6.21 -15.35 14.37
CA LEU A 3 -6.36 -16.15 15.58
C LEU A 3 -5.36 -15.72 16.68
N PRO A 4 -5.75 -15.67 17.97
CA PRO A 4 -4.89 -15.21 19.07
C PRO A 4 -3.47 -15.78 19.10
N PRO A 5 -3.24 -17.11 18.96
CA PRO A 5 -1.89 -17.69 19.01
C PRO A 5 -1.02 -17.37 17.79
N PHE A 6 -1.61 -16.83 16.72
CA PHE A 6 -0.91 -16.45 15.49
C PHE A 6 -0.77 -14.94 15.32
N ARG A 7 -1.16 -14.15 16.34
CA ARG A 7 -0.90 -12.70 16.35
C ARG A 7 0.62 -12.44 16.42
N SER A 8 1.05 -11.30 15.90
CA SER A 8 2.47 -10.87 15.84
C SER A 8 3.39 -11.66 14.89
N LYS A 9 2.88 -12.64 14.14
CA LYS A 9 3.64 -13.36 13.10
C LYS A 9 3.54 -12.75 11.69
N GLY A 10 3.05 -11.50 11.57
CA GLY A 10 2.91 -10.81 10.28
C GLY A 10 1.66 -11.16 9.47
N TYR A 11 0.88 -12.19 9.85
CA TYR A 11 -0.34 -12.60 9.13
C TYR A 11 -1.39 -11.50 8.99
N GLY A 12 -1.44 -10.54 9.92
CA GLY A 12 -2.34 -9.39 9.79
C GLY A 12 -2.05 -8.56 8.54
N GLY A 13 -0.78 -8.20 8.33
CA GLY A 13 -0.37 -7.42 7.17
C GLY A 13 -0.54 -8.20 5.88
N PHE A 14 -0.25 -9.50 5.91
CA PHE A 14 -0.50 -10.41 4.79
C PHE A 14 -1.99 -10.43 4.39
N LEU A 15 -2.91 -10.60 5.34
CA LEU A 15 -4.34 -10.64 5.05
C LEU A 15 -4.86 -9.30 4.50
N VAL A 16 -4.34 -8.18 4.99
CA VAL A 16 -4.67 -6.85 4.45
C VAL A 16 -4.19 -6.72 3.01
N ARG A 17 -2.93 -7.08 2.73
CA ARG A 17 -2.39 -7.05 1.35
C ARG A 17 -3.19 -7.96 0.42
N LEU A 18 -3.52 -9.17 0.89
CA LEU A 18 -4.33 -10.12 0.15
C LEU A 18 -5.72 -9.56 -0.19
N SER A 19 -6.39 -8.86 0.74
CA SER A 19 -7.71 -8.30 0.47
C SER A 19 -7.69 -7.22 -0.63
N TYR A 20 -6.65 -6.38 -0.67
CA TYR A 20 -6.50 -5.38 -1.75
C TYR A 20 -6.17 -6.04 -3.09
N GLU A 21 -5.36 -7.10 -3.09
CA GLU A 21 -5.01 -7.84 -4.32
C GLU A 21 -6.23 -8.57 -4.91
N ILE A 22 -7.09 -9.18 -4.07
CA ILE A 22 -8.35 -9.79 -4.51
C ILE A 22 -9.31 -8.73 -5.06
N ALA A 23 -9.49 -7.62 -4.34
CA ALA A 23 -10.35 -6.53 -4.78
C ALA A 23 -9.90 -5.99 -6.16
N ARG A 24 -8.59 -5.82 -6.35
CA ARG A 24 -8.01 -5.44 -7.64
C ARG A 24 -8.27 -6.47 -8.75
N SER A 25 -8.19 -7.77 -8.44
CA SER A 25 -8.48 -8.85 -9.40
C SER A 25 -9.95 -8.85 -9.84
N GLU A 26 -10.85 -8.43 -8.97
CA GLU A 26 -12.30 -8.35 -9.25
C GLU A 26 -12.72 -7.01 -9.87
N SER A 27 -11.76 -6.12 -10.18
CA SER A 27 -12.02 -4.74 -10.59
C SER A 27 -12.89 -3.95 -9.60
N MET A 28 -13.00 -4.43 -8.36
CA MET A 28 -13.74 -3.80 -7.28
C MET A 28 -12.79 -3.00 -6.42
N VAL A 29 -13.15 -1.75 -6.18
CA VAL A 29 -12.34 -0.86 -5.35
C VAL A 29 -12.70 -1.11 -3.89
N GLY A 30 -12.04 -2.10 -3.29
CA GLY A 30 -12.28 -2.52 -1.92
C GLY A 30 -11.71 -1.52 -0.91
N THR A 31 -12.56 -1.01 -0.03
CA THR A 31 -12.16 -0.27 1.17
C THR A 31 -12.41 -1.09 2.41
N PRO A 32 -11.60 -0.94 3.47
CA PRO A 32 -11.90 -1.57 4.73
C PRO A 32 -13.27 -1.10 5.24
N GLU A 33 -14.10 -2.03 5.73
CA GLU A 33 -15.35 -1.68 6.42
C GLU A 33 -15.06 -0.79 7.64
N ARG A 34 -15.82 0.30 7.76
CA ARG A 34 -15.68 1.29 8.84
C ARG A 34 -16.83 1.13 9.84
N PRO A 35 -16.60 1.29 11.16
CA PRO A 35 -15.36 1.73 11.80
C PRO A 35 -14.35 0.59 12.03
N LEU A 36 -13.09 0.87 11.71
CA LEU A 36 -11.97 -0.02 12.03
C LEU A 36 -11.67 -0.01 13.53
N SER A 37 -11.26 -1.16 14.09
CA SER A 37 -10.73 -1.24 15.46
C SER A 37 -9.42 -0.43 15.58
N LYS A 38 -9.08 0.05 16.79
CA LYS A 38 -7.83 0.81 17.02
C LYS A 38 -6.58 0.06 16.51
N SER A 39 -6.53 -1.26 16.71
CA SER A 39 -5.45 -2.12 16.23
C SER A 39 -5.51 -2.39 14.72
N GLY A 40 -6.72 -2.51 14.15
CA GLY A 40 -6.92 -2.61 12.71
C GLY A 40 -6.43 -1.36 11.98
N ASN A 41 -6.80 -0.17 12.46
CA ASN A 41 -6.40 1.11 11.86
C ASN A 41 -4.87 1.27 11.79
N ALA A 42 -4.16 0.95 12.89
CA ALA A 42 -2.70 0.98 12.89
C ALA A 42 -2.07 0.00 11.89
N LEU A 43 -2.68 -1.17 11.71
CA LEU A 43 -2.24 -2.17 10.73
C LEU A 43 -2.47 -1.73 9.28
N PHE A 44 -3.66 -1.22 8.97
CA PHE A 44 -4.00 -0.69 7.65
C PHE A 44 -3.08 0.48 7.28
N ARG A 45 -2.92 1.47 8.18
CA ARG A 45 -1.99 2.59 7.98
C ARG A 45 -0.56 2.12 7.74
N LYS A 46 -0.09 1.10 8.45
CA LYS A 46 1.24 0.53 8.19
C LYS A 46 1.34 -0.03 6.77
N VAL A 47 0.38 -0.86 6.35
CA VAL A 47 0.38 -1.47 5.01
C VAL A 47 0.30 -0.39 3.93
N TRP A 48 -0.56 0.62 4.09
CA TRP A 48 -0.69 1.68 3.10
C TRP A 48 0.59 2.49 2.94
N ARG A 49 1.26 2.83 4.05
CA ARG A 49 2.56 3.49 4.01
C ARG A 49 3.59 2.66 3.24
N ASP A 50 3.70 1.38 3.54
CA ASP A 50 4.65 0.48 2.86
C ASP A 50 4.37 0.41 1.35
N GLU A 51 3.11 0.25 0.93
CA GLU A 51 2.74 0.16 -0.50
C GLU A 51 2.91 1.49 -1.24
N VAL A 52 2.58 2.62 -0.62
CA VAL A 52 2.76 3.95 -1.22
C VAL A 52 4.25 4.30 -1.35
N LEU A 53 5.06 3.98 -0.34
CA LEU A 53 6.51 4.18 -0.40
C LEU A 53 7.13 3.36 -1.54
N PHE A 54 6.72 2.11 -1.67
CA PHE A 54 7.15 1.25 -2.77
C PHE A 54 6.72 1.81 -4.13
N ALA A 55 5.47 2.27 -4.25
CA ALA A 55 4.97 2.89 -5.48
C ALA A 55 5.79 4.12 -5.88
N VAL A 56 6.16 4.97 -4.92
CA VAL A 56 7.07 6.09 -5.15
C VAL A 56 8.38 5.61 -5.76
N PHE A 57 9.05 4.63 -5.14
CA PHE A 57 10.37 4.19 -5.60
C PHE A 57 10.32 3.64 -7.02
N VAL A 58 9.30 2.84 -7.34
CA VAL A 58 9.11 2.30 -8.70
C VAL A 58 8.90 3.41 -9.72
N LEU A 59 8.09 4.42 -9.40
CA LEU A 59 7.83 5.54 -10.32
C LEU A 59 9.06 6.42 -10.50
N ALA A 60 9.83 6.65 -9.43
CA ALA A 60 11.08 7.39 -9.46
C ALA A 60 12.14 6.67 -10.33
N GLU A 61 12.28 5.35 -10.19
CA GLU A 61 13.19 4.55 -11.03
C GLU A 61 12.78 4.54 -12.51
N ARG A 62 11.47 4.63 -12.80
CA ARG A 62 10.93 4.75 -14.15
C ARG A 62 11.00 6.17 -14.73
N GLY A 63 11.40 7.17 -13.94
CA GLY A 63 11.35 8.59 -14.33
C GLY A 63 9.94 9.11 -14.61
N THR A 64 8.91 8.44 -14.08
CA THR A 64 7.51 8.83 -14.25
C THR A 64 7.14 9.89 -13.21
N PRO A 65 6.39 10.95 -13.56
CA PRO A 65 5.94 11.94 -12.58
C PRO A 65 5.09 11.28 -11.49
N VAL A 66 5.50 11.45 -10.23
CA VAL A 66 4.79 10.93 -9.07
C VAL A 66 3.54 11.78 -8.83
N THR A 67 2.38 11.29 -9.27
CA THR A 67 1.07 11.88 -9.00
C THR A 67 0.26 10.96 -8.11
N VAL A 68 -0.74 11.48 -7.40
CA VAL A 68 -1.63 10.67 -6.54
C VAL A 68 -2.35 9.59 -7.36
N VAL A 69 -2.74 9.90 -8.59
CA VAL A 69 -3.38 8.95 -9.51
C VAL A 69 -2.43 7.81 -9.88
N GLU A 70 -1.17 8.13 -10.17
CA GLU A 70 -0.17 7.12 -10.52
C GLU A 70 0.22 6.26 -9.32
N LEU A 71 0.29 6.87 -8.12
CA LEU A 71 0.48 6.14 -6.87
C LEU A 71 -0.67 5.18 -6.58
N SER A 72 -1.93 5.61 -6.78
CA SER A 72 -3.10 4.75 -6.63
C SER A 72 -3.05 3.56 -7.59
N LYS A 73 -2.74 3.80 -8.87
CA LYS A 73 -2.58 2.72 -9.87
C LYS A 73 -1.46 1.75 -9.52
N GLN A 74 -0.30 2.26 -9.10
CA GLN A 74 0.89 1.45 -8.84
C GLN A 74 0.78 0.65 -7.52
N SER A 75 0.20 1.24 -6.48
CA SER A 75 -0.02 0.60 -5.17
C SER A 75 -1.26 -0.29 -5.13
N GLY A 76 -2.26 -0.03 -5.99
CA GLY A 76 -3.56 -0.71 -5.94
C GLY A 76 -4.46 -0.21 -4.80
N LEU A 77 -4.11 0.92 -4.17
CA LEU A 77 -4.90 1.57 -3.13
C LEU A 77 -5.82 2.63 -3.73
N ILE A 78 -6.91 2.93 -3.03
CA ILE A 78 -7.75 4.07 -3.37
C ILE A 78 -7.06 5.39 -3.08
N ILE A 79 -7.50 6.44 -3.78
CA ILE A 79 -6.95 7.78 -3.65
C ILE A 79 -6.98 8.24 -2.19
N GLU A 80 -8.07 7.99 -1.47
CA GLU A 80 -8.25 8.42 -0.08
C GLU A 80 -7.23 7.73 0.86
N ASP A 81 -7.01 6.43 0.68
CA ASP A 81 -6.04 5.66 1.49
C ASP A 81 -4.60 6.07 1.12
N VAL A 82 -4.34 6.38 -0.16
CA VAL A 82 -3.06 6.97 -0.59
C VAL A 82 -2.83 8.32 0.10
N LEU A 83 -3.83 9.21 0.11
CA LEU A 83 -3.71 10.51 0.78
C LEU A 83 -3.44 10.36 2.29
N VAL A 84 -4.12 9.44 2.96
CA VAL A 84 -3.86 9.14 4.38
C VAL A 84 -2.42 8.63 4.58
N ALA A 85 -1.95 7.73 3.73
CA ALA A 85 -0.59 7.22 3.81
C ALA A 85 0.46 8.30 3.56
N LEU A 86 0.24 9.18 2.57
CA LEU A 86 1.12 10.30 2.27
C LEU A 86 1.19 11.30 3.44
N HIS A 87 0.05 11.60 4.06
CA HIS A 87 -0.01 12.42 5.27
C HIS A 87 0.75 11.77 6.43
N ASP A 88 0.55 10.46 6.66
CA ASP A 88 1.20 9.73 7.76
C ASP A 88 2.71 9.52 7.56
N LEU A 89 3.20 9.57 6.31
CA LEU A 89 4.62 9.49 5.99
C LEU A 89 5.35 10.83 6.16
N ASP A 90 4.63 11.92 6.45
CA ASP A 90 5.18 13.29 6.56
C ASP A 90 6.04 13.66 5.33
N VAL A 91 5.69 13.11 4.16
CA VAL A 91 6.41 13.41 2.93
C VAL A 91 6.06 14.84 2.53
N LEU A 92 7.01 15.75 2.72
CA LEU A 92 7.00 17.04 2.04
C LEU A 92 7.07 16.82 0.52
N PHE A 93 5.92 16.75 -0.15
CA PHE A 93 5.85 16.96 -1.59
C PHE A 93 6.16 18.43 -1.88
N SER A 94 7.44 18.76 -1.96
CA SER A 94 7.84 20.03 -2.57
C SER A 94 7.90 19.82 -4.08
N VAL A 95 6.91 20.35 -4.79
CA VAL A 95 6.97 20.50 -6.25
C VAL A 95 7.96 21.63 -6.55
N GLY A 96 9.23 21.27 -6.73
CA GLY A 96 10.23 22.18 -7.26
C GLY A 96 10.13 22.29 -8.78
N LYS A 97 10.81 23.27 -9.38
CA LYS A 97 10.94 23.42 -10.85
C LYS A 97 11.54 22.18 -11.56
N GLN A 98 12.02 21.18 -10.82
CA GLN A 98 12.67 19.96 -11.31
C GLN A 98 11.80 18.68 -11.15
N GLY A 99 10.55 18.81 -10.72
CA GLY A 99 9.65 17.67 -10.47
C GLY A 99 9.44 17.37 -8.98
N PRO A 100 8.63 16.36 -8.64
CA PRO A 100 8.32 16.01 -7.24
C PRO A 100 9.58 15.47 -6.54
N LEU A 101 10.06 16.19 -5.53
CA LEU A 101 11.20 15.76 -4.72
C LEU A 101 10.68 14.92 -3.55
N LEU A 102 10.81 13.60 -3.61
CA LEU A 102 10.47 12.70 -2.50
C LEU A 102 11.73 12.41 -1.69
N VAL A 103 11.87 13.09 -0.55
CA VAL A 103 12.92 12.79 0.44
C VAL A 103 12.40 11.68 1.33
N VAL A 104 12.63 10.44 0.92
CA VAL A 104 12.39 9.27 1.78
C VAL A 104 13.68 8.96 2.52
N ASN A 105 13.59 8.82 3.84
CA ASN A 105 14.74 8.44 4.65
C ASN A 105 15.25 7.05 4.22
N ALA A 106 16.55 6.91 3.94
CA ALA A 106 17.13 5.72 3.31
C ALA A 106 16.86 4.41 4.10
N SER A 107 16.68 4.53 5.41
CA SER A 107 16.34 3.43 6.33
C SER A 107 14.93 2.84 6.12
N GLU A 108 14.01 3.54 5.46
CA GLU A 108 12.68 3.00 5.13
C GLU A 108 12.73 2.12 3.86
N LYS A 109 13.74 2.30 2.99
CA LYS A 109 13.88 1.58 1.71
C LYS A 109 14.13 0.07 1.91
N GLU A 110 14.99 -0.30 2.86
CA GLU A 110 15.32 -1.71 3.15
C GLU A 110 14.19 -2.45 3.87
N ARG A 111 13.33 -1.75 4.60
CA ARG A 111 12.20 -2.35 5.32
C ARG A 111 11.05 -2.74 4.38
N CYS A 112 10.89 -2.01 3.27
CA CYS A 112 9.82 -2.26 2.30
C CYS A 112 9.98 -3.55 1.48
N THR A 113 11.20 -4.07 1.33
CA THR A 113 11.47 -5.30 0.57
C THR A 113 11.17 -6.58 1.36
N GLN A 114 11.10 -6.53 2.70
CA GLN A 114 10.80 -7.71 3.51
C GLN A 114 9.28 -7.95 3.65
N GLY A 115 8.81 -9.08 3.11
CA GLY A 115 7.45 -9.60 3.33
C GLY A 115 6.39 -9.14 2.33
N ARG A 116 6.78 -8.67 1.14
CA ARG A 116 5.81 -8.43 0.05
C ARG A 116 5.20 -9.74 -0.43
N LEU A 117 3.93 -9.64 -0.82
CA LEU A 117 3.20 -10.74 -1.43
C LEU A 117 3.74 -10.92 -2.86
N GLU A 118 4.28 -12.09 -3.17
CA GLU A 118 4.69 -12.43 -4.52
C GLU A 118 3.44 -12.59 -5.39
N ARG A 119 3.15 -11.58 -6.20
CA ARG A 119 1.94 -11.49 -7.02
C ARG A 119 1.78 -12.69 -7.96
N GLU A 120 2.88 -13.25 -8.44
CA GLU A 120 2.91 -14.39 -9.35
C GLU A 120 2.36 -15.69 -8.72
N LYS A 121 2.31 -15.77 -7.39
CA LYS A 121 1.75 -16.92 -6.66
C LYS A 121 0.25 -16.79 -6.39
N LEU A 122 -0.36 -15.64 -6.71
CA LEU A 122 -1.79 -15.42 -6.53
C LEU A 122 -2.57 -15.86 -7.77
N HIS A 123 -3.00 -17.12 -7.80
CA HIS A 123 -3.94 -17.61 -8.80
C HIS A 123 -5.37 -17.43 -8.26
N TRP A 124 -6.02 -16.30 -8.60
CA TRP A 124 -7.43 -16.05 -8.28
C TRP A 124 -8.26 -16.10 -9.56
N THR A 125 -9.21 -17.02 -9.62
CA THR A 125 -10.22 -17.09 -10.68
C THR A 125 -11.56 -16.72 -10.07
N GLY A 126 -12.10 -15.54 -10.42
CA GLY A 126 -13.43 -15.13 -9.96
C GLY A 126 -14.51 -16.10 -10.44
N THR A 127 -15.62 -16.19 -9.70
CA THR A 127 -16.81 -16.92 -10.16
C THR A 127 -17.46 -16.12 -11.29
N LEU A 128 -17.15 -16.48 -12.54
CA LEU A 128 -17.93 -16.11 -13.72
C LEU A 128 -19.40 -16.51 -13.46
N SER A 129 -20.29 -15.51 -13.39
CA SER A 129 -21.72 -15.70 -13.68
C SER A 129 -21.96 -15.44 -15.17
#